data_AF-A0A1Y1MS66-F1
#
_entry.id   AF-A0A1Y1MS66-F1
#
_cell.length_a   1.000
_cell.length_b   1.000
_cell.length_c   1.000
_cell.angle_alpha   90.00
_cell.angle_beta   90.00
_cell.angle_gamma   90.00
#
_symmetry.space_group_name_H-M   'P 1'
#
loop_
_entity.id
_entity.type
_entity.pdbx_description
1 polymer ?
#
loop_
_entity_poly.entity_id
_entity_poly.type
_entity_poly.pdbx_seq_one_letter_code
_entity_poly.pdbx_strand_id
1 'polypeptide(L)'
;TTEDDGKSITCRAENPNVTGLFLETSWKIDVVYPPIVSLRLGSTLNADDIKEGDDVYFECHVKANPHWRRLTWLHEGIVLNHNTSARIIRSNQSLVLQRVTRQSAGKYVCSAVNSE
;
A
#
# COMPACT_ATOMS: atom_id res chain seq x y z
N THR A 1 -7.28 -16.69 -2.81
CA THR A 1 -6.53 -15.83 -1.85
C THR A 1 -6.65 -14.38 -2.29
N THR A 2 -6.06 -13.41 -1.57
CA THR A 2 -6.02 -12.00 -2.01
C THR A 2 -5.26 -11.78 -3.33
N GLU A 3 -4.55 -12.81 -3.82
CA GLU A 3 -3.90 -12.84 -5.12
C GLU A 3 -4.88 -13.15 -6.25
N ASP A 4 -6.05 -13.72 -5.94
CA ASP A 4 -7.08 -14.05 -6.92
C ASP A 4 -8.04 -12.88 -7.20
N ASP A 5 -7.98 -11.85 -6.37
CA ASP A 5 -8.74 -10.63 -6.55
C ASP A 5 -8.49 -10.02 -7.93
N GLY A 6 -9.56 -9.82 -8.69
CA GLY A 6 -9.53 -9.29 -10.04
C GLY A 6 -9.10 -10.27 -11.14
N LYS A 7 -8.79 -11.53 -10.82
CA LYS A 7 -8.61 -12.58 -11.84
C LYS A 7 -9.95 -12.92 -12.51
N SER A 8 -9.88 -13.41 -13.74
CA SER A 8 -11.06 -13.89 -14.48
C SER A 8 -11.14 -15.42 -14.42
N ILE A 9 -12.33 -15.93 -14.10
CA ILE A 9 -12.67 -17.35 -14.26
C ILE A 9 -13.56 -17.46 -15.49
N THR A 10 -13.23 -18.38 -16.39
CA THR A 10 -13.98 -18.64 -17.62
C THR A 10 -14.54 -20.05 -17.59
N CYS A 11 -15.85 -20.18 -17.80
CA CYS A 11 -16.51 -21.46 -18.05
C CYS A 11 -16.76 -21.58 -19.56
N ARG A 12 -16.24 -22.64 -20.17
CA ARG A 12 -16.35 -22.90 -21.61
C ARG A 12 -17.03 -24.24 -21.85
N ALA A 13 -18.08 -24.24 -22.66
CA ALA A 13 -18.83 -25.40 -23.10
C ALA A 13 -18.53 -25.68 -24.58
N GLU A 14 -18.12 -26.91 -24.88
CA GLU A 14 -17.73 -27.35 -26.22
C GLU A 14 -18.46 -28.65 -26.57
N ASN A 15 -18.85 -28.78 -27.84
CA ASN A 15 -19.38 -30.03 -28.38
C ASN A 15 -18.31 -30.70 -29.25
N PRO A 16 -17.80 -31.88 -28.90
CA PRO A 16 -16.74 -32.56 -29.66
C PRO A 16 -17.11 -32.85 -31.12
N ASN A 17 -18.40 -32.95 -31.43
CA ASN A 17 -18.90 -33.23 -32.78
C ASN A 17 -19.04 -31.96 -33.65
N VAL A 18 -18.84 -30.76 -33.09
CA VAL A 18 -18.94 -29.48 -33.80
C VAL A 18 -17.65 -28.70 -33.60
N THR A 19 -16.71 -28.90 -34.52
CA THR A 19 -15.35 -28.37 -34.42
C THR A 19 -15.34 -26.84 -34.46
N GLY A 20 -14.68 -26.22 -33.50
CA GLY A 20 -14.44 -24.76 -33.48
C GLY A 20 -15.58 -23.92 -32.91
N LEU A 21 -16.72 -24.52 -32.52
CA LEU A 21 -17.79 -23.80 -31.83
C LEU A 21 -17.77 -24.08 -30.33
N PHE A 22 -17.88 -23.01 -29.56
CA PHE A 22 -17.96 -23.06 -28.10
C PHE A 22 -18.80 -21.90 -27.59
N LEU A 23 -19.38 -22.08 -26.41
CA LEU A 23 -19.97 -20.99 -25.64
C LEU A 23 -19.10 -20.79 -24.41
N GLU A 24 -18.79 -19.54 -24.09
CA GLU A 24 -18.09 -19.24 -22.86
C GLU A 24 -18.72 -18.07 -22.12
N THR A 25 -18.52 -18.08 -20.81
CA THR A 25 -18.89 -16.99 -19.92
C THR A 25 -17.75 -16.78 -18.94
N SER A 26 -17.48 -15.51 -18.63
CA SER A 26 -16.38 -15.12 -17.76
C SER A 26 -16.88 -14.27 -16.60
N TRP A 27 -16.36 -14.52 -15.41
CA TRP A 27 -16.61 -13.72 -14.21
C TRP A 27 -15.30 -13.21 -13.67
N LYS A 28 -15.31 -11.96 -13.18
CA LYS A 28 -14.19 -11.41 -12.42
C LYS A 28 -14.39 -11.75 -10.95
N ILE A 29 -13.38 -12.35 -10.32
CA ILE A 29 -13.42 -12.64 -8.90
C ILE A 29 -13.26 -11.31 -8.14
N ASP A 30 -14.18 -11.03 -7.22
CA ASP A 30 -14.12 -9.91 -6.28
C ASP A 30 -13.83 -10.48 -4.89
N VAL A 31 -12.58 -10.39 -4.45
CA VAL A 31 -12.17 -10.88 -3.12
C VAL A 31 -12.01 -9.69 -2.21
N VAL A 32 -12.81 -9.64 -1.15
CA VAL A 32 -12.73 -8.63 -0.10
C VAL A 32 -11.68 -9.07 0.93
N TYR A 33 -10.76 -8.17 1.28
CA TYR A 33 -9.70 -8.39 2.26
C TYR A 33 -9.18 -7.09 2.92
N PRO A 34 -8.74 -7.17 4.20
CA PRO A 34 -8.25 -6.01 4.94
C PRO A 34 -6.96 -5.45 4.32
N PRO A 35 -6.60 -4.18 4.61
CA PRO A 35 -5.46 -3.54 3.98
C PRO A 35 -4.13 -4.22 4.31
N ILE A 36 -3.42 -4.62 3.26
CA ILE A 36 -2.06 -5.11 3.31
C ILE A 36 -1.14 -3.94 2.98
N VAL A 37 -0.28 -3.57 3.92
CA VAL A 37 0.61 -2.40 3.80
C VAL A 37 2.05 -2.84 3.56
N SER A 38 2.77 -2.10 2.72
CA SER A 38 4.21 -2.24 2.56
C SER A 38 4.86 -0.87 2.62
N LEU A 39 5.83 -0.72 3.53
CA LEU A 39 6.55 0.52 3.76
C LEU A 39 7.88 0.49 3.03
N ARG A 40 8.19 1.55 2.28
CA ARG A 40 9.46 1.71 1.58
C ARG A 40 10.05 3.08 1.87
N LEU A 41 11.38 3.13 1.99
CA LEU A 41 12.07 4.40 1.85
C LEU A 41 11.98 4.86 0.40
N GLY A 42 12.10 6.17 0.25
CA GLY A 42 12.30 6.80 -1.03
C GLY A 42 13.40 6.18 -1.87
N SER A 43 13.15 6.02 -3.17
CA SER A 43 14.08 5.39 -4.13
C SER A 43 15.47 6.03 -4.20
N THR A 44 15.62 7.31 -3.83
CA THR A 44 16.92 8.01 -3.82
C THR A 44 17.62 7.96 -2.47
N LEU A 45 17.01 7.36 -1.45
CA LEU A 45 17.56 7.28 -0.11
C LEU A 45 18.15 5.90 0.15
N ASN A 46 19.36 5.89 0.71
CA ASN A 46 19.95 4.70 1.30
C ASN A 46 19.79 4.77 2.82
N ALA A 47 19.14 3.77 3.43
CA ALA A 47 18.89 3.74 4.87
C ALA A 47 20.18 3.81 5.70
N ASP A 48 21.30 3.31 5.16
CA ASP A 48 22.60 3.29 5.85
C ASP A 48 23.39 4.61 5.75
N ASP A 49 22.97 5.55 4.89
CA ASP A 49 23.68 6.84 4.66
C ASP A 49 22.81 8.07 4.99
N ILE A 50 21.80 7.91 5.85
CA ILE A 50 20.98 9.02 6.32
C ILE A 50 21.70 9.77 7.45
N LYS A 51 21.94 11.06 7.26
CA LYS A 51 22.63 11.94 8.22
C LYS A 51 21.68 12.96 8.81
N GLU A 52 22.10 13.53 9.94
CA GLU A 52 21.36 14.65 10.52
C GLU A 52 21.33 15.83 9.54
N GLY A 53 20.16 16.44 9.38
CA GLY A 53 19.93 17.51 8.41
C GLY A 53 19.42 17.03 7.06
N ASP A 54 19.40 15.73 6.78
CA ASP A 54 18.84 15.19 5.55
C ASP A 54 17.30 15.22 5.56
N ASP A 55 16.71 15.23 4.36
CA ASP A 55 15.28 15.08 4.18
C ASP A 55 14.96 13.61 3.86
N VAL A 56 14.16 12.96 4.70
CA VAL A 56 13.77 11.56 4.55
C VAL A 56 12.33 11.48 4.08
N TYR A 57 12.07 10.64 3.08
CA TYR A 57 10.72 10.38 2.60
C TYR A 57 10.42 8.89 2.59
N PHE A 58 9.21 8.56 3.03
CA PHE A 58 8.66 7.21 3.09
C PHE A 58 7.42 7.12 2.20
N GLU A 59 7.21 5.96 1.60
CA GLU A 59 6.04 5.62 0.80
C GLU A 59 5.39 4.34 1.36
N CYS A 60 4.09 4.42 1.64
CA CYS A 60 3.31 3.29 2.11
C CYS A 60 2.36 2.81 1.02
N HIS A 61 2.69 1.70 0.38
CA HIS A 61 1.78 1.08 -0.59
C HIS A 61 0.75 0.25 0.14
N VAL A 62 -0.52 0.50 -0.16
CA VAL A 62 -1.67 -0.17 0.46
C VAL A 62 -2.43 -0.94 -0.60
N LYS A 63 -2.52 -2.27 -0.43
CA LYS A 63 -3.40 -3.13 -1.22
C LYS A 63 -4.60 -3.50 -0.36
N ALA A 64 -5.80 -3.14 -0.78
CA ALA A 64 -7.04 -3.38 -0.04
C ALA A 64 -8.22 -3.49 -1.00
N ASN A 65 -9.18 -4.34 -0.68
CA ASN A 65 -10.48 -4.37 -1.34
C ASN A 65 -11.58 -4.56 -0.29
N PRO A 66 -12.51 -3.60 -0.08
CA PRO A 66 -12.64 -2.31 -0.75
C PRO A 66 -11.46 -1.37 -0.52
N HIS A 67 -11.36 -0.30 -1.33
CA HIS A 67 -10.29 0.70 -1.19
C HIS A 67 -10.21 1.25 0.24
N TRP A 68 -8.98 1.42 0.74
CA TRP A 68 -8.72 1.94 2.07
C TRP A 68 -9.23 3.39 2.22
N ARG A 69 -9.64 3.77 3.43
CA ARG A 69 -10.27 5.07 3.73
C ARG A 69 -9.44 5.96 4.63
N ARG A 70 -8.58 5.38 5.46
CA ARG A 70 -7.74 6.12 6.40
C ARG A 70 -6.37 5.46 6.52
N LEU A 71 -5.33 6.29 6.47
CA LEU A 71 -3.94 5.91 6.66
C LEU A 71 -3.34 6.72 7.81
N THR A 72 -2.68 6.02 8.72
CA THR A 72 -2.05 6.57 9.93
C THR A 72 -0.57 6.23 9.91
N TRP A 73 0.26 7.23 10.18
CA TRP A 73 1.69 7.05 10.40
C TRP A 73 1.97 6.99 11.89
N LEU A 74 2.89 6.12 12.30
CA LEU A 74 3.35 5.99 13.66
C LEU A 74 4.87 6.02 13.71
N HIS A 75 5.43 6.66 14.72
CA HIS A 75 6.85 6.63 15.08
C HIS A 75 6.94 6.19 16.54
N GLU A 76 7.67 5.09 16.78
CA GLU A 76 7.76 4.46 18.11
C GLU A 76 6.38 4.17 18.74
N GLY A 77 5.39 3.84 17.92
CA GLY A 77 4.01 3.58 18.35
C GLY A 77 3.15 4.83 18.58
N ILE A 78 3.70 6.03 18.44
CA ILE A 78 2.98 7.30 18.61
C ILE A 78 2.51 7.80 17.24
N VAL A 79 1.24 8.24 17.16
CA VAL A 79 0.68 8.76 15.91
C VAL A 79 1.40 10.03 15.47
N LEU A 80 1.92 10.01 14.25
CA LEU A 80 2.47 11.16 13.57
C LEU A 80 1.37 11.93 12.84
N ASN A 81 1.08 13.11 13.34
CA ASN A 81 0.18 14.06 12.69
C ASN A 81 0.96 14.95 11.72
N HIS A 82 0.25 15.47 10.72
CA HIS A 82 0.82 16.48 9.84
C HIS A 82 1.15 17.73 10.67
N ASN A 83 2.42 18.13 10.68
CA ASN A 83 2.89 19.28 11.44
C ASN A 83 4.08 19.91 10.72
N THR A 84 3.83 20.96 9.95
CA THR A 84 4.86 21.68 9.19
C THR A 84 5.86 22.40 10.10
N SER A 85 5.43 22.90 11.27
CA SER A 85 6.33 23.51 12.26
C SER A 85 7.32 22.50 12.83
N ALA A 86 6.89 21.25 13.00
CA ALA A 86 7.75 20.13 13.38
C ALA A 86 8.42 19.44 12.18
N ARG A 87 8.31 20.01 10.96
CA ARG A 87 8.92 19.48 9.73
C ARG A 87 8.42 18.08 9.32
N ILE A 88 7.20 17.73 9.74
CA ILE A 88 6.53 16.46 9.43
C ILE A 88 5.42 16.72 8.41
N ILE A 89 5.65 16.31 7.17
CA ILE A 89 4.71 16.50 6.07
C ILE A 89 4.11 15.15 5.70
N ARG A 90 2.79 15.05 5.76
CA ARG A 90 2.05 13.86 5.33
C ARG A 90 1.29 14.20 4.06
N SER A 91 1.44 13.40 3.02
CA SER A 91 0.72 13.55 1.76
C SER A 91 0.20 12.20 1.31
N ASN A 92 -1.11 11.97 1.46
CA ASN A 92 -1.78 10.73 1.07
C ASN A 92 -1.10 9.46 1.66
N GLN A 93 -0.27 8.79 0.86
CA GLN A 93 0.49 7.58 1.20
C GLN A 93 1.97 7.84 1.56
N SER A 94 2.40 9.10 1.57
CA SER A 94 3.78 9.50 1.78
C SER A 94 3.95 10.26 3.09
N LEU A 95 5.09 10.05 3.74
CA LEU A 95 5.55 10.78 4.91
C LEU A 95 6.92 11.37 4.61
N VAL A 96 7.06 12.68 4.79
CA VAL A 96 8.32 13.41 4.61
C VAL A 96 8.72 14.03 5.95
N LEU A 97 9.95 13.79 6.35
CA LEU A 97 10.60 14.37 7.51
C LEU A 97 11.74 15.24 7.01
N GLN A 98 11.65 16.55 7.23
CA GLN A 98 12.70 17.45 6.77
C GLN A 98 13.72 17.71 7.86
N ARG A 99 15.01 17.74 7.48
CA ARG A 99 16.14 17.92 8.38
C ARG A 99 16.06 17.02 9.61
N VAL A 100 16.11 15.71 9.38
CA VAL A 100 16.03 14.71 10.44
C VAL A 100 17.14 14.92 11.47
N THR A 101 16.86 14.60 12.71
CA THR A 101 17.82 14.67 13.81
C THR A 101 17.95 13.30 14.46
N ARG A 102 18.87 13.14 15.42
CA ARG A 102 18.98 11.90 16.18
C ARG A 102 17.66 11.44 16.83
N GLN A 103 16.79 12.37 17.23
CA GLN A 103 15.48 12.05 17.81
C GLN A 103 14.48 11.52 16.78
N SER A 104 14.72 11.75 15.49
CA SER A 104 13.92 11.17 14.39
C SER A 104 14.26 9.70 14.14
N ALA A 105 15.33 9.16 14.73
CA ALA A 105 15.66 7.75 14.60
C ALA A 105 14.58 6.87 15.26
N GLY A 106 14.42 5.65 14.73
CA GLY A 106 13.50 4.67 15.29
C GLY A 106 12.62 4.00 14.24
N LYS A 107 11.59 3.30 14.73
CA LYS A 107 10.67 2.51 13.94
C LYS A 107 9.50 3.36 13.45
N TYR A 108 9.37 3.44 12.13
CA TYR A 108 8.21 4.01 11.45
C TYR A 108 7.26 2.91 10.99
N VAL A 109 5.96 3.13 11.17
CA VAL A 109 4.90 2.20 10.76
C VAL A 109 3.82 2.98 10.04
N CYS A 110 3.34 2.43 8.91
CA CYS A 110 2.09 2.88 8.32
C CYS A 110 0.99 1.87 8.61
N SER A 111 -0.20 2.36 8.95
CA SER A 111 -1.39 1.55 9.23
C SER A 111 -2.54 2.07 8.39
N ALA A 112 -3.19 1.18 7.64
CA ALA A 112 -4.35 1.53 6.82
C ALA A 112 -5.60 0.76 7.27
N VAL A 113 -6.76 1.38 7.12
CA VAL A 113 -8.06 0.76 7.37
C VAL A 113 -8.98 0.92 6.16
N ASN A 114 -9.69 -0.13 5.79
CA ASN A 114 -10.77 -0.11 4.80
C ASN A 114 -12.13 -0.21 5.52
N SER A 115 -13.17 -0.64 4.79
CA SER A 115 -14.53 -0.78 5.30
C SER A 115 -15.03 -2.21 5.39
N GLU A 116 -14.09 -3.15 5.38
CA GLU A 116 -14.38 -4.54 5.70
C GLU A 116 -14.43 -4.75 7.21
#